data_AF-X0UYD0-F1
#
_entry.id   AF-X0UYD0-F1
#
_cell.length_a   1.000
_cell.length_b   1.000
_cell.length_c   1.000
_cell.angle_alpha   90.00
_cell.angle_beta   90.00
_cell.angle_gamma   90.00
#
_symmetry.space_group_name_H-M   'P 1'
#
loop_
_entity.id
_entity.type
_entity.pdbx_description
1 polymer ?
#
loop_
_entity_poly.entity_id
_entity_poly.type
_entity_poly.pdbx_seq_one_letter_code
_entity_poly.pdbx_strand_id
1 'polypeptide(L)'
;NKEVLTSNRYFPTKFQFRKLKLPKIQTIRRQVKRISKDVFSLTLWTDKFVWGVCLNFPEEVELNDNYFDLFPHGRKEIMLRGKEEKVNQLKINTMNALMGKI
;
A
#
# COMPACT_ATOMS: atom_id res chain seq x y z
N ASN A 1 -3.43 -20.67 16.06
CA ASN A 1 -3.63 -19.61 15.04
C ASN A 1 -3.92 -18.30 15.74
N LYS A 2 -3.04 -17.29 15.61
CA LYS A 2 -3.32 -15.93 16.11
C LYS A 2 -3.84 -15.10 14.93
N GLU A 3 -5.06 -14.62 15.05
CA GLU A 3 -5.65 -13.68 14.09
C GLU A 3 -5.30 -12.24 14.51
N VAL A 4 -4.83 -11.42 13.57
CA VAL A 4 -4.53 -10.01 13.84
C VAL A 4 -5.81 -9.21 13.69
N LEU A 5 -6.36 -8.73 14.82
CA LEU A 5 -7.60 -7.93 14.83
C LEU A 5 -7.37 -6.48 14.39
N THR A 6 -6.21 -5.92 14.75
CA THR A 6 -5.81 -4.56 14.36
C THR A 6 -4.29 -4.42 14.39
N SER A 7 -3.79 -3.51 13.57
CA SER A 7 -2.37 -3.12 13.53
C SER A 7 -2.30 -1.61 13.49
N ASN A 8 -1.34 -1.04 14.22
CA ASN A 8 -1.12 0.40 14.24
C ASN A 8 0.39 0.68 14.41
N ARG A 9 0.78 1.94 14.21
CA ARG A 9 2.16 2.41 14.35
C ARG A 9 2.26 3.54 15.38
N TYR A 10 3.44 3.70 15.95
CA TYR A 10 3.80 4.86 16.76
C TYR A 10 5.11 5.45 16.25
N PHE A 11 5.15 6.79 16.13
CA PHE A 11 6.34 7.53 15.72
C PHE A 11 6.85 8.40 16.89
N PRO A 12 8.04 8.13 17.47
CA PRO A 12 8.56 8.84 18.64
C PRO A 12 9.19 10.19 18.28
N THR A 13 8.60 10.96 17.37
CA THR A 13 9.18 12.21 16.83
C THR A 13 8.32 13.44 17.06
N LYS A 14 7.25 13.34 17.85
CA LYS A 14 6.13 14.31 17.81
C LYS A 14 5.70 14.50 16.34
N PHE A 15 5.26 15.70 15.94
CA PHE A 15 4.90 16.04 14.55
C PHE A 15 6.10 16.29 13.62
N GLN A 16 7.34 16.03 14.06
CA GLN A 16 8.55 16.24 13.25
C GLN A 16 8.87 15.02 12.39
N PHE A 17 7.90 14.55 11.60
CA PHE A 17 7.99 13.29 10.84
C PHE A 17 9.18 13.23 9.87
N ARG A 18 9.71 14.38 9.44
CA ARG A 18 10.93 14.47 8.62
C ARG A 18 12.18 13.91 9.34
N LYS A 19 12.20 13.91 10.68
CA LYS A 19 13.30 13.32 11.47
C LYS A 19 13.31 11.80 11.47
N LEU A 20 12.24 11.15 11.01
CA LEU A 20 12.16 9.69 10.95
C LEU A 20 13.17 9.05 10.00
N LYS A 21 13.84 9.84 9.12
CA LYS A 21 14.78 9.36 8.11
C LYS A 21 14.22 8.13 7.37
N LEU A 22 12.96 8.25 6.92
CA LEU A 22 12.24 7.15 6.31
C LEU A 22 13.02 6.57 5.12
N PRO A 23 13.00 5.25 4.93
CA PRO A 23 13.72 4.63 3.84
C PRO A 23 13.20 5.18 2.51
N LYS A 24 14.13 5.50 1.60
CA LYS A 24 13.79 5.69 0.19
C LYS A 24 13.24 4.38 -0.35
N ILE A 25 11.99 4.40 -0.78
CA ILE A 25 11.30 3.24 -1.32
C ILE A 25 11.68 3.14 -2.79
N GLN A 26 12.62 2.23 -3.09
CA GLN A 26 13.02 1.95 -4.47
C GLN A 26 11.97 1.11 -5.19
N THR A 27 11.35 0.14 -4.50
CA THR A 27 10.34 -0.73 -5.11
C THR A 27 9.37 -1.29 -4.07
N ILE A 28 8.08 -1.17 -4.34
CA ILE A 28 7.03 -2.00 -3.74
C ILE A 28 6.73 -3.10 -4.74
N ARG A 29 6.87 -4.35 -4.33
CA ARG A 29 6.57 -5.49 -5.20
C ARG A 29 5.06 -5.71 -5.20
N ARG A 30 4.52 -6.09 -6.36
CA ARG A 30 3.09 -6.28 -6.56
C ARG A 30 2.78 -7.49 -7.42
N GLN A 31 1.64 -8.11 -7.18
CA GLN A 31 1.04 -9.15 -8.01
C GLN A 31 -0.46 -8.91 -8.07
N VAL A 32 -1.03 -8.96 -9.28
CA VAL A 32 -2.48 -8.91 -9.49
C VAL A 32 -2.93 -10.29 -9.98
N LYS A 33 -3.91 -10.87 -9.30
CA LYS A 33 -4.53 -12.14 -9.68
C LYS A 33 -6.01 -11.89 -9.97
N ARG A 34 -6.48 -12.29 -11.15
CA ARG A 34 -7.91 -12.29 -11.46
C ARG A 34 -8.61 -13.40 -10.66
N ILE A 35 -9.72 -13.06 -10.00
CA ILE A 35 -10.58 -13.99 -9.27
C ILE A 35 -11.86 -14.28 -10.07
N SER A 36 -12.46 -13.25 -10.68
CA SER A 36 -13.59 -13.40 -11.60
C SER A 36 -13.58 -12.25 -12.63
N LYS A 37 -14.66 -12.06 -13.40
CA LYS A 37 -14.75 -11.08 -14.50
C LYS A 37 -14.26 -9.69 -14.09
N ASP A 38 -14.79 -9.15 -12.98
CA ASP A 38 -14.52 -7.79 -12.51
C ASP A 38 -13.96 -7.78 -11.09
N VAL A 39 -13.39 -8.90 -10.62
CA VAL A 39 -12.85 -9.03 -9.26
C VAL A 39 -11.41 -9.54 -9.31
N PHE A 40 -10.52 -8.83 -8.62
CA PHE A 40 -9.08 -9.10 -8.60
C PHE A 40 -8.56 -9.06 -7.16
N SER A 41 -7.50 -9.81 -6.90
CA SER A 41 -6.69 -9.73 -5.69
C SER A 41 -5.37 -9.06 -6.04
N LEU A 42 -5.07 -7.95 -5.36
CA LEU A 42 -3.78 -7.27 -5.41
C LEU A 42 -2.99 -7.66 -4.15
N THR A 43 -1.86 -8.32 -4.34
CA THR A 43 -0.89 -8.58 -3.27
C THR A 43 0.27 -7.60 -3.37
N LEU A 44 0.58 -6.89 -2.29
CA LEU A 44 1.72 -5.97 -2.16
C LEU A 44 2.68 -6.45 -1.07
N TRP A 45 3.99 -6.28 -1.28
CA TRP A 45 5.00 -6.56 -0.28
C TRP A 45 6.30 -5.79 -0.52
N THR A 46 7.13 -5.70 0.52
CA THR A 46 8.37 -4.93 0.52
C THR A 46 9.33 -5.44 1.60
N ASP A 47 10.61 -5.11 1.46
CA ASP A 47 11.69 -5.34 2.42
C ASP A 47 11.84 -4.19 3.43
N LYS A 48 11.18 -3.05 3.21
CA LYS A 48 11.32 -1.84 4.01
C LYS A 48 9.98 -1.34 4.53
N PHE A 49 9.98 -0.60 5.62
CA PHE A 49 8.76 0.02 6.11
C PHE A 49 8.28 1.12 5.14
N VAL A 50 7.03 0.99 4.69
CA VAL A 50 6.35 1.97 3.84
C VAL A 50 5.17 2.53 4.61
N TRP A 51 5.24 3.83 4.89
CA TRP A 51 4.19 4.56 5.57
C TRP A 51 3.15 5.07 4.57
N GLY A 52 1.87 4.82 4.87
CA GLY A 52 0.73 5.45 4.21
C GLY A 52 0.71 5.19 2.70
N VAL A 53 0.64 3.90 2.34
CA VAL A 53 0.44 3.44 0.96
C VAL A 53 -0.93 3.89 0.48
N CYS A 54 -0.93 4.69 -0.58
CA CYS A 54 -2.13 5.17 -1.25
C CYS A 54 -2.20 4.54 -2.65
N LEU A 55 -3.19 3.67 -2.83
CA LEU A 55 -3.52 3.05 -4.10
C LEU A 55 -4.44 4.02 -4.87
N ASN A 56 -3.98 4.42 -6.05
CA ASN A 56 -4.69 5.33 -6.94
C ASN A 56 -5.00 4.60 -8.25
N PHE A 57 -6.28 4.59 -8.60
CA PHE A 57 -6.78 4.06 -9.86
C PHE A 57 -7.54 5.20 -10.58
N PRO A 58 -7.76 5.07 -11.90
CA PRO A 58 -8.81 5.84 -12.56
C PRO A 58 -10.18 5.58 -11.90
N GLU A 59 -11.16 6.46 -12.13
CA GLU A 59 -12.55 6.24 -11.68
C GLU A 59 -13.04 4.82 -12.04
N GLU A 60 -13.97 4.28 -11.24
CA GLU A 60 -14.61 2.95 -11.40
C GLU A 60 -13.89 1.73 -10.77
N VAL A 61 -12.78 1.91 -10.04
CA VAL A 61 -12.17 0.81 -9.26
C VAL A 61 -12.48 0.95 -7.77
N GLU A 62 -13.23 -0.01 -7.22
CA GLU A 62 -13.48 -0.14 -5.79
C GLU A 62 -12.40 -0.99 -5.14
N LEU A 63 -12.10 -0.70 -3.88
CA LEU A 63 -11.10 -1.40 -3.08
C LEU A 63 -11.57 -1.55 -1.63
N ASN A 64 -11.23 -2.68 -1.00
CA ASN A 64 -11.61 -2.94 0.40
C ASN A 64 -10.69 -2.27 1.43
N ASP A 65 -9.50 -1.80 1.03
CA ASP A 65 -8.55 -1.15 1.94
C ASP A 65 -7.61 -0.18 1.19
N ASN A 66 -7.34 0.98 1.78
CA ASN A 66 -6.42 2.00 1.30
C ASN A 66 -5.77 2.74 2.48
N TYR A 67 -4.72 3.52 2.21
CA TYR A 67 -4.03 4.35 3.21
C TYR A 67 -3.42 3.54 4.38
N PHE A 68 -3.00 2.30 4.10
CA PHE A 68 -2.40 1.39 5.06
C PHE A 68 -0.87 1.48 5.07
N ASP A 69 -0.23 0.84 6.04
CA ASP A 69 1.23 0.65 6.03
C ASP A 69 1.61 -0.72 5.49
N LEU A 70 2.79 -0.78 4.86
CA LEU A 70 3.46 -2.04 4.60
C LEU A 70 4.65 -2.18 5.55
N PHE A 71 4.60 -3.22 6.39
CA PHE A 71 5.71 -3.60 7.23
C PHE A 71 6.67 -4.52 6.47
N PRO A 72 7.98 -4.47 6.79
CA PRO A 72 8.98 -5.36 6.20
C PRO A 72 8.55 -6.82 6.26
N HIS A 73 8.72 -7.55 5.16
CA HIS A 73 8.36 -8.97 5.02
C HIS A 73 6.86 -9.28 5.13
N GLY A 74 6.01 -8.27 5.36
CA GLY A 74 4.57 -8.39 5.32
C GLY A 74 4.04 -8.48 3.88
N ARG A 75 3.00 -9.28 3.71
CA ARG A 75 2.16 -9.28 2.51
C ARG A 75 0.81 -8.68 2.87
N LYS A 76 0.37 -7.70 2.07
CA LYS A 76 -0.97 -7.14 2.17
C LYS A 76 -1.75 -7.54 0.93
N GLU A 77 -2.91 -8.14 1.15
CA GLU A 77 -3.87 -8.47 0.11
C GLU A 77 -5.00 -7.45 0.12
N ILE A 78 -5.36 -6.94 -1.05
CA ILE A 78 -6.41 -5.97 -1.27
C ILE A 78 -7.32 -6.52 -2.36
N MET A 79 -8.62 -6.57 -2.09
CA MET A 79 -9.62 -6.94 -3.07
C MET A 79 -9.98 -5.71 -3.89
N LEU A 80 -9.94 -5.87 -5.21
CA LEU A 80 -10.29 -4.84 -6.17
C LEU A 80 -11.52 -5.27 -6.97
N ARG A 81 -12.41 -4.34 -7.25
CA ARG A 81 -13.53 -4.53 -8.17
C ARG A 81 -13.55 -3.45 -9.24
N GLY A 82 -13.63 -3.85 -10.50
CA GLY A 82 -13.62 -2.94 -11.64
C GLY A 82 -13.10 -3.63 -12.90
N LYS A 83 -13.05 -2.92 -14.03
CA LYS A 83 -12.56 -3.47 -15.29
C LYS A 83 -11.05 -3.67 -15.26
N GLU A 84 -10.55 -4.73 -15.90
CA GLU A 84 -9.12 -5.10 -15.88
C GLU A 84 -8.23 -3.95 -16.39
N GLU A 85 -8.63 -3.27 -17.46
CA GLU A 85 -7.88 -2.18 -18.04
C GLU A 85 -7.72 -0.98 -17.09
N LYS A 86 -8.67 -0.79 -16.16
CA LYS A 86 -8.60 0.23 -15.11
C LYS A 86 -7.73 -0.25 -13.94
N VAL A 87 -7.86 -1.51 -13.54
CA VAL A 87 -7.03 -2.14 -12.51
C VAL A 87 -5.53 -2.08 -12.87
N ASN A 88 -5.20 -2.31 -14.14
CA ASN A 88 -3.82 -2.27 -14.62
C ASN A 88 -3.18 -0.87 -14.60
N GLN A 89 -3.98 0.19 -14.42
CA GLN A 89 -3.50 1.58 -14.31
C GLN A 89 -3.11 1.98 -12.88
N LEU A 90 -3.01 1.03 -11.95
CA LEU A 90 -2.60 1.25 -10.56
C LEU A 90 -1.34 2.11 -10.44
N LYS A 91 -1.49 3.25 -9.75
CA LYS A 91 -0.39 4.08 -9.24
C LYS A 91 -0.32 3.95 -7.71
N ILE A 92 0.90 3.80 -7.18
CA ILE A 92 1.14 3.67 -5.74
C ILE A 92 1.90 4.91 -5.26
N ASN A 93 1.30 5.67 -4.37
CA ASN A 93 1.91 6.81 -3.67
C ASN A 93 2.21 6.42 -2.22
N THR A 94 3.22 7.05 -1.62
CA THR A 94 3.64 6.75 -0.24
C THR A 94 4.06 8.01 0.51
N MET A 95 3.90 8.01 1.82
CA MET A 95 4.41 9.10 2.66
C MET A 95 5.93 9.15 2.67
N ASN A 96 6.63 8.02 2.51
CA ASN A 96 8.09 7.99 2.35
C ASN A 96 8.54 8.87 1.17
N ALA A 97 7.87 8.73 0.03
CA ALA A 97 8.18 9.52 -1.17
C ALA A 97 7.86 11.00 -0.98
N LEU A 98 6.76 11.34 -0.31
CA LEU A 98 6.39 12.73 -0.03
C LEU A 98 7.38 13.39 0.94
N MET A 99 7.78 12.68 1.99
CA MET A 99 8.67 13.21 3.03
C MET A 99 10.14 13.28 2.60
N GLY A 100 10.54 12.55 1.54
CA GLY A 100 11.91 12.52 1.04
C GLY A 100 12.22 13.45 -0.13
N LYS A 101 11.25 14.24 -0.62
CA LYS A 101 11.36 15.09 -1.83
C LYS A 101 11.82 16.54 -1.59
N ILE A 102 12.21 16.92 -0.37
CA ILE A 102 12.68 18.27 -0.02
C ILE A 102 13.97 18.16 0.78
#